data_AF-A0A6G1IDN7-F1
#
_entry.id   AF-A0A6G1IDN7-F1
#
_cell.length_a   1.000
_cell.length_b   1.000
_cell.length_c   1.000
_cell.angle_alpha   90.00
_cell.angle_beta   90.00
_cell.angle_gamma   90.00
#
_symmetry.space_group_name_H-M   'P 1'
#
loop_
_entity.id
_entity.type
_entity.pdbx_description
1 polymer ?
#
loop_
_entity_poly.entity_id
_entity_poly.type
_entity_poly.pdbx_seq_one_letter_code
_entity_poly.pdbx_strand_id
1 'polypeptide(L)'
;MVSHALHHLVYDAASRLPHALTPPFCLTNAELHPAAPFNISWRLRNPLRGFYIFLTSQLTCISENHRIALIFELDKVGWPIHLRSMHTAGMKLVPGSEWSVEDYRALVVLRRGFGLEGRWIAGVFFEGRTVGEVEGKLREVLGDGEGMGMRKDRGKMGVEGHIDISDEEAASEDEGEYADGDDEHSTDEDGDGGFDEEMSTTLTPSNTHTHPPSSNTNPPPKTPAPISTAPNPAPTLQQHRNSVIQSISRSHIGRGTRVRLKNALDKRGWPKRFTSLANFHAPPARKGEAWAAEDSRALLYIREVAFKIPHCVLAEKFFWGRSEGAVRSHWSNLVAGEKKEKGNGGIGDG
;
A
#
# COMPACT_ATOMS: atom_id res chain seq x y z
N MET A 1 -8.95 -33.09 2.44
CA MET A 1 -7.77 -33.84 1.95
C MET A 1 -7.18 -33.28 0.64
N VAL A 2 -7.41 -32.01 0.29
CA VAL A 2 -6.86 -31.36 -0.94
C VAL A 2 -5.59 -30.52 -0.66
N SER A 3 -5.24 -30.31 0.61
CA SER A 3 -4.21 -29.35 1.04
C SER A 3 -2.76 -29.80 0.85
N HIS A 4 -2.49 -31.12 0.80
CA HIS A 4 -1.11 -31.62 0.77
C HIS A 4 -0.50 -31.65 -0.65
N ALA A 5 -1.33 -31.82 -1.69
CA ALA A 5 -0.87 -31.94 -3.07
C ALA A 5 -0.41 -30.60 -3.68
N LEU A 6 -1.03 -29.49 -3.26
CA LEU A 6 -0.62 -28.13 -3.67
C LEU A 6 0.70 -27.69 -3.02
N HIS A 7 1.05 -28.24 -1.87
CA HIS A 7 2.26 -27.85 -1.12
C HIS A 7 3.56 -28.32 -1.79
N HIS A 8 3.56 -29.51 -2.39
CA HIS A 8 4.74 -30.06 -3.07
C HIS A 8 5.01 -29.42 -4.43
N LEU A 9 3.96 -29.05 -5.18
CA LEU A 9 4.10 -28.46 -6.51
C LEU A 9 4.63 -27.01 -6.49
N VAL A 10 4.41 -26.28 -5.38
CA VAL A 10 4.89 -24.90 -5.19
C VAL A 10 6.37 -24.86 -4.79
N TYR A 11 6.89 -25.90 -4.14
CA TYR A 11 8.26 -25.91 -3.61
C TYR A 11 9.33 -26.13 -4.70
N ASP A 12 9.01 -26.91 -5.74
CA ASP A 12 9.97 -27.29 -6.78
C ASP A 12 10.15 -26.22 -7.88
N ALA A 13 9.15 -25.34 -8.04
CA ALA A 13 9.20 -24.23 -9.00
C ALA A 13 9.93 -22.98 -8.46
N ALA A 14 10.00 -22.81 -7.14
CA ALA A 14 10.56 -21.61 -6.50
C ALA A 14 12.09 -21.60 -6.41
N SER A 15 12.76 -22.74 -6.64
CA SER A 15 14.21 -22.90 -6.47
C SER A 15 15.06 -22.53 -7.70
N ARG A 16 14.44 -22.09 -8.81
CA ARG A 16 15.13 -21.96 -10.12
C ARG A 16 15.06 -20.60 -10.81
N LEU A 17 14.69 -19.50 -10.14
CA LEU A 17 14.55 -18.20 -10.80
C LEU A 17 15.27 -17.05 -10.07
N PRO A 18 15.97 -16.16 -10.80
CA PRO A 18 16.80 -15.11 -10.21
C PRO A 18 15.97 -14.03 -9.50
N HIS A 19 16.48 -13.60 -8.34
CA HIS A 19 15.91 -12.59 -7.45
C HIS A 19 16.03 -11.17 -8.04
N ALA A 20 15.06 -10.75 -8.83
CA ALA A 20 14.86 -9.33 -9.15
C ALA A 20 13.73 -8.76 -8.27
N LEU A 21 14.13 -8.05 -7.20
CA LEU A 21 13.26 -7.33 -6.27
C LEU A 21 12.55 -6.17 -6.98
N THR A 22 11.25 -6.32 -7.25
CA THR A 22 10.37 -5.20 -7.62
C THR A 22 9.45 -4.88 -6.43
N PRO A 23 9.34 -3.60 -5.99
CA PRO A 23 8.50 -3.21 -4.86
C PRO A 23 7.01 -3.37 -5.18
N PRO A 24 6.14 -3.51 -4.16
CA PRO A 24 4.83 -4.13 -4.32
C PRO A 24 3.83 -3.12 -4.89
N PHE A 25 3.47 -3.27 -6.17
CA PHE A 25 2.41 -2.48 -6.75
C PHE A 25 1.09 -3.25 -6.79
N CYS A 26 0.06 -2.54 -6.34
CA CYS A 26 -1.30 -2.96 -6.11
C CYS A 26 -1.93 -3.59 -7.36
N LEU A 27 -2.21 -4.89 -7.29
CA LEU A 27 -2.98 -5.59 -8.30
C LEU A 27 -4.44 -5.15 -8.24
N THR A 28 -5.04 -4.92 -9.41
CA THR A 28 -6.48 -4.67 -9.52
C THR A 28 -7.26 -5.90 -9.07
N ASN A 29 -8.53 -5.74 -8.70
CA ASN A 29 -9.36 -6.88 -8.25
C ASN A 29 -9.49 -7.99 -9.31
N ALA A 30 -9.43 -7.64 -10.60
CA ALA A 30 -9.38 -8.60 -11.69
C ALA A 30 -8.07 -9.40 -11.71
N GLU A 31 -6.95 -8.74 -11.39
CA GLU A 31 -5.61 -9.36 -11.29
C GLU A 31 -5.40 -10.10 -9.96
N LEU A 32 -6.21 -9.84 -8.93
CA LEU A 32 -6.24 -10.58 -7.66
C LEU A 32 -7.22 -11.77 -7.67
N HIS A 33 -7.97 -11.98 -8.76
CA HIS A 33 -8.83 -13.14 -8.89
C HIS A 33 -7.98 -14.44 -8.88
N PRO A 34 -8.34 -15.49 -8.13
CA PRO A 34 -7.51 -16.70 -7.98
C PRO A 34 -7.12 -17.36 -9.31
N ALA A 35 -7.95 -17.18 -10.35
CA ALA A 35 -7.73 -17.72 -11.69
C ALA A 35 -7.05 -16.74 -12.67
N ALA A 36 -6.71 -15.51 -12.26
CA ALA A 36 -6.06 -14.56 -13.15
C ALA A 36 -4.59 -14.99 -13.39
N PRO A 37 -4.10 -15.04 -14.66
CA PRO A 37 -2.75 -15.52 -14.97
C PRO A 37 -1.64 -14.74 -14.24
N PHE A 38 -1.78 -13.42 -14.15
CA PHE A 38 -0.85 -12.56 -13.43
C PHE A 38 -0.79 -12.89 -11.93
N ASN A 39 -1.93 -13.24 -11.32
CA ASN A 39 -2.01 -13.63 -9.92
C ASN A 39 -1.21 -14.90 -9.64
N ILE A 40 -1.28 -15.87 -10.55
CA ILE A 40 -0.59 -17.16 -10.38
C ILE A 40 0.93 -16.94 -10.41
N SER A 41 1.44 -16.24 -11.44
CA SER A 41 2.88 -15.94 -11.53
C SER A 41 3.38 -15.10 -10.37
N TRP A 42 2.60 -14.11 -9.91
CA TRP A 42 2.98 -13.30 -8.76
C TRP A 42 2.99 -14.10 -7.45
N ARG A 43 1.98 -14.96 -7.21
CA ARG A 43 1.92 -15.84 -6.04
C ARG A 43 3.07 -16.85 -6.02
N LEU A 44 3.46 -17.37 -7.18
CA LEU A 44 4.63 -18.25 -7.30
C LEU A 44 5.93 -17.54 -6.92
N ARG A 45 6.08 -16.26 -7.27
CA ARG A 45 7.26 -15.45 -6.89
C ARG A 45 7.20 -14.93 -5.44
N ASN A 46 6.01 -14.85 -4.85
CA ASN A 46 5.77 -14.31 -3.52
C ASN A 46 4.93 -15.28 -2.69
N PRO A 47 5.40 -16.52 -2.44
CA PRO A 47 4.57 -17.58 -1.87
C PRO A 47 4.01 -17.21 -0.49
N LEU A 48 4.82 -16.57 0.35
CA LEU A 48 4.42 -16.11 1.67
C LEU A 48 3.30 -15.06 1.62
N ARG A 49 3.42 -14.08 0.71
CA ARG A 49 2.39 -13.06 0.52
C ARG A 49 1.11 -13.64 -0.07
N GLY A 50 1.25 -14.56 -1.03
CA GLY A 50 0.13 -15.33 -1.55
C GLY A 50 -0.60 -16.10 -0.44
N PHE A 51 0.15 -16.68 0.49
CA PHE A 51 -0.39 -17.37 1.66
C PHE A 51 -1.14 -16.42 2.61
N TYR A 52 -0.63 -15.22 2.87
CA TYR A 52 -1.33 -14.20 3.66
C TYR A 52 -2.66 -13.77 3.04
N ILE A 53 -2.67 -13.57 1.72
CA ILE A 53 -3.90 -13.27 0.98
C ILE A 53 -4.87 -14.46 1.09
N PHE A 54 -4.36 -15.68 0.95
CA PHE A 54 -5.18 -16.89 1.11
C PHE A 54 -5.80 -16.97 2.52
N LEU A 55 -5.01 -16.85 3.58
CA LEU A 55 -5.52 -16.89 4.97
C LEU A 55 -6.60 -15.84 5.20
N THR A 56 -6.32 -14.58 4.85
CA THR A 56 -7.29 -13.49 5.05
C THR A 56 -8.53 -13.66 4.18
N SER A 57 -8.43 -14.26 2.99
CA SER A 57 -9.60 -14.56 2.15
C SER A 57 -10.58 -15.56 2.78
N GLN A 58 -10.12 -16.40 3.72
CA GLN A 58 -10.99 -17.32 4.48
C GLN A 58 -11.91 -16.57 5.47
N LEU A 59 -11.60 -15.32 5.79
CA LEU A 59 -12.43 -14.49 6.66
C LEU A 59 -13.63 -13.93 5.88
N THR A 60 -14.62 -14.78 5.63
CA THR A 60 -15.87 -14.40 4.96
C THR A 60 -16.76 -13.52 5.83
N CYS A 61 -16.49 -13.47 7.14
CA CYS A 61 -17.20 -12.64 8.12
C CYS A 61 -16.84 -11.15 8.04
N ILE A 62 -15.78 -10.76 7.31
CA ILE A 62 -15.41 -9.36 7.08
C ILE A 62 -15.37 -9.03 5.59
N SER A 63 -15.69 -7.78 5.25
CA SER A 63 -15.68 -7.31 3.86
C SER A 63 -14.27 -7.37 3.25
N GLU A 64 -14.18 -7.47 1.93
CA GLU A 64 -12.92 -7.48 1.19
C GLU A 64 -11.98 -6.31 1.53
N ASN A 65 -12.49 -5.08 1.61
CA ASN A 65 -11.67 -3.91 1.98
C ASN A 65 -11.05 -4.05 3.38
N HIS A 66 -11.76 -4.67 4.32
CA HIS A 66 -11.23 -4.95 5.66
C HIS A 66 -10.20 -6.07 5.64
N ARG A 67 -10.34 -7.09 4.78
CA ARG A 67 -9.30 -8.12 4.59
C ARG A 67 -8.00 -7.52 4.08
N ILE A 68 -8.08 -6.65 3.07
CA ILE A 68 -6.91 -5.95 2.53
C ILE A 68 -6.26 -5.07 3.61
N ALA A 69 -7.06 -4.29 4.35
CA ALA A 69 -6.55 -3.49 5.45
C ALA A 69 -5.89 -4.34 6.55
N LEU A 70 -6.43 -5.53 6.84
CA LEU A 70 -5.86 -6.46 7.82
C LEU A 70 -4.46 -6.92 7.40
N ILE A 71 -4.26 -7.27 6.13
CA ILE A 71 -2.91 -7.62 5.61
C ILE A 71 -1.93 -6.48 5.87
N PHE A 72 -2.31 -5.25 5.52
CA PHE A 72 -1.43 -4.09 5.69
C PHE A 72 -1.13 -3.77 7.16
N GLU A 73 -2.09 -3.95 8.07
CA GLU A 73 -1.84 -3.73 9.50
C GLU A 73 -0.96 -4.83 10.10
N LEU A 74 -1.18 -6.09 9.73
CA LEU A 74 -0.31 -7.19 10.15
C LEU A 74 1.10 -7.09 9.57
N ASP A 75 1.29 -6.51 8.38
CA ASP A 75 2.61 -6.22 7.85
C ASP A 75 3.40 -5.20 8.67
N LYS A 76 2.69 -4.20 9.22
CA LYS A 76 3.31 -3.15 10.04
C LYS A 76 3.62 -3.63 11.44
N VAL A 77 2.68 -4.34 12.05
CA VAL A 77 2.74 -4.75 13.45
C VAL A 77 3.51 -6.07 13.62
N GLY A 78 3.45 -6.93 12.60
CA GLY A 78 4.02 -8.26 12.57
C GLY A 78 2.95 -9.34 12.45
N TRP A 79 3.15 -10.26 11.52
CA TRP A 79 2.40 -11.52 11.45
C TRP A 79 2.78 -12.44 12.62
N PRO A 80 1.86 -13.35 13.05
CA PRO A 80 2.17 -14.41 14.00
C PRO A 80 3.45 -15.14 13.62
N ILE A 81 4.27 -15.52 14.61
CA ILE A 81 5.66 -15.93 14.36
C ILE A 81 5.74 -17.15 13.43
N HIS A 82 4.86 -18.13 13.64
CA HIS A 82 4.76 -19.34 12.81
C HIS A 82 4.23 -19.07 11.40
N LEU A 83 3.70 -17.88 11.11
CA LEU A 83 3.28 -17.50 9.77
C LEU A 83 4.34 -16.65 9.05
N ARG A 84 5.50 -16.36 9.64
CA ARG A 84 6.50 -15.46 9.04
C ARG A 84 7.34 -16.09 7.92
N SER A 85 7.32 -17.40 7.76
CA SER A 85 8.03 -18.08 6.69
C SER A 85 7.19 -19.21 6.12
N MET A 86 7.36 -19.54 4.84
CA MET A 86 6.66 -20.68 4.24
C MET A 86 7.02 -22.02 4.89
N HIS A 87 8.21 -22.11 5.50
CA HIS A 87 8.64 -23.30 6.24
C HIS A 87 7.79 -23.54 7.50
N THR A 88 7.40 -22.46 8.18
CA THR A 88 6.63 -22.52 9.43
C THR A 88 5.12 -22.38 9.21
N ALA A 89 4.71 -21.70 8.15
CA ALA A 89 3.32 -21.35 7.88
C ALA A 89 2.38 -22.55 7.67
N GLY A 90 2.93 -23.71 7.28
CA GLY A 90 2.18 -24.96 7.17
C GLY A 90 2.15 -25.79 8.47
N MET A 91 2.84 -25.36 9.52
CA MET A 91 2.89 -26.07 10.78
C MET A 91 1.70 -25.72 11.65
N LYS A 92 1.03 -26.75 12.17
CA LYS A 92 0.03 -26.57 13.22
C LYS A 92 0.73 -26.33 14.54
N LEU A 93 0.30 -25.30 15.26
CA LEU A 93 0.76 -25.04 16.60
C LEU A 93 0.28 -26.15 17.54
N VAL A 94 1.13 -26.52 18.49
CA VAL A 94 0.76 -27.45 19.56
C VAL A 94 -0.02 -26.68 20.64
N PRO A 95 -1.22 -27.13 21.05
CA PRO A 95 -1.90 -26.57 22.22
C PRO A 95 -0.98 -26.49 23.44
N GLY A 96 -1.01 -25.37 24.15
CA GLY A 96 -0.18 -25.10 25.32
C GLY A 96 1.23 -24.60 25.02
N SER A 97 1.65 -24.53 23.75
CA SER A 97 2.95 -23.92 23.40
C SER A 97 3.04 -22.46 23.87
N GLU A 98 4.25 -21.94 24.00
CA GLU A 98 4.45 -20.54 24.40
C GLU A 98 3.96 -19.57 23.32
N TRP A 99 3.57 -18.38 23.75
CA TRP A 99 3.13 -17.30 22.88
C TRP A 99 4.29 -16.31 22.71
N SER A 100 4.63 -15.99 21.47
CA SER A 100 5.64 -14.98 21.19
C SER A 100 5.09 -13.55 21.35
N VAL A 101 5.98 -12.57 21.45
CA VAL A 101 5.61 -11.14 21.50
C VAL A 101 4.86 -10.74 20.22
N GLU A 102 5.27 -11.29 19.09
CA GLU A 102 4.65 -11.13 17.79
C GLU A 102 3.21 -11.66 17.77
N ASP A 103 2.98 -12.83 18.36
CA ASP A 103 1.64 -13.40 18.45
C ASP A 103 0.71 -12.51 19.27
N TYR A 104 1.20 -11.94 20.38
CA TYR A 104 0.42 -10.97 21.17
C TYR A 104 0.06 -9.73 20.36
N ARG A 105 1.03 -9.17 19.63
CA ARG A 105 0.80 -8.00 18.78
C ARG A 105 -0.24 -8.30 17.68
N ALA A 106 -0.13 -9.46 17.02
CA ALA A 106 -1.09 -9.91 16.02
C ALA A 106 -2.49 -10.11 16.61
N LEU A 107 -2.60 -10.75 17.79
CA LEU A 107 -3.87 -10.93 18.51
C LEU A 107 -4.59 -9.59 18.77
N VAL A 108 -3.85 -8.57 19.21
CA VAL A 108 -4.41 -7.22 19.44
C VAL A 108 -4.97 -6.63 18.15
N VAL A 109 -4.23 -6.72 17.04
CA VAL A 109 -4.68 -6.22 15.73
C VAL A 109 -5.94 -6.96 15.28
N LEU A 110 -5.93 -8.30 15.34
CA LEU A 110 -7.05 -9.12 14.90
C LEU A 110 -8.33 -8.83 15.70
N ARG A 111 -8.20 -8.67 17.02
CA ARG A 111 -9.36 -8.45 17.90
C ARG A 111 -9.78 -6.99 18.00
N ARG A 112 -8.90 -6.06 18.38
CA ARG A 112 -9.25 -4.64 18.53
C ARG A 112 -9.35 -3.91 17.19
N GLY A 113 -8.49 -4.25 16.23
CA GLY A 113 -8.47 -3.60 14.92
C GLY A 113 -9.61 -4.05 14.01
N PHE A 114 -9.95 -5.34 14.04
CA PHE A 114 -10.87 -5.94 13.07
C PHE A 114 -12.07 -6.67 13.69
N GLY A 115 -12.18 -6.72 15.02
CA GLY A 115 -13.34 -7.30 15.70
C GLY A 115 -13.48 -8.82 15.49
N LEU A 116 -12.40 -9.52 15.13
CA LEU A 116 -12.48 -10.95 14.86
C LEU A 116 -12.76 -11.73 16.16
N GLU A 117 -13.63 -12.72 16.06
CA GLU A 117 -13.94 -13.65 17.14
C GLU A 117 -12.81 -14.67 17.30
N GLY A 118 -12.59 -15.17 18.52
CA GLY A 118 -11.52 -16.14 18.80
C GLY A 118 -11.61 -17.40 17.95
N ARG A 119 -12.81 -17.84 17.54
CA ARG A 119 -12.96 -18.98 16.61
C ARG A 119 -12.29 -18.74 15.25
N TRP A 120 -12.39 -17.52 14.71
CA TRP A 120 -11.77 -17.16 13.43
C TRP A 120 -10.27 -16.96 13.62
N ILE A 121 -9.87 -16.33 14.71
CA ILE A 121 -8.45 -16.13 15.05
C ILE A 121 -7.75 -17.48 15.22
N ALA A 122 -8.30 -18.40 16.01
CA ALA A 122 -7.77 -19.74 16.22
C ALA A 122 -7.74 -20.56 14.91
N GLY A 123 -8.85 -20.56 14.17
CA GLY A 123 -8.97 -21.40 12.98
C GLY A 123 -8.12 -20.94 11.78
N VAL A 124 -7.86 -19.64 11.66
CA VAL A 124 -7.18 -19.07 10.48
C VAL A 124 -5.74 -18.66 10.77
N PHE A 125 -5.46 -18.06 11.93
CA PHE A 125 -4.15 -17.46 12.20
C PHE A 125 -3.31 -18.23 13.22
N PHE A 126 -3.90 -19.17 13.95
CA PHE A 126 -3.23 -19.95 14.99
C PHE A 126 -3.66 -21.42 14.91
N GLU A 127 -3.65 -21.98 13.69
CA GLU A 127 -4.14 -23.33 13.45
C GLU A 127 -3.46 -24.34 14.39
N GLY A 128 -4.26 -25.12 15.11
CA GLY A 128 -3.79 -26.06 16.12
C GLY A 128 -4.01 -25.58 17.56
N ARG A 129 -4.11 -24.26 17.80
CA ARG A 129 -4.58 -23.73 19.09
C ARG A 129 -6.08 -23.90 19.25
N THR A 130 -6.51 -24.07 20.49
CA THR A 130 -7.94 -24.10 20.81
C THR A 130 -8.53 -22.69 20.87
N VAL A 131 -9.83 -22.56 20.65
CA VAL A 131 -10.56 -21.29 20.81
C VAL A 131 -10.42 -20.76 22.24
N GLY A 132 -10.42 -21.65 23.24
CA GLY A 132 -10.27 -21.29 24.65
C GLY A 132 -8.91 -20.68 24.97
N GLU A 133 -7.82 -21.20 24.40
CA GLU A 133 -6.49 -20.60 24.55
C GLU A 133 -6.43 -19.19 23.95
N VAL A 134 -6.99 -19.02 22.75
CA VAL A 134 -7.02 -17.72 22.07
C VAL A 134 -7.85 -16.70 22.84
N GLU A 135 -9.07 -17.05 23.27
CA GLU A 135 -9.94 -16.16 24.04
C GLU A 135 -9.35 -15.84 25.43
N GLY A 136 -8.75 -16.84 26.09
CA GLY A 136 -8.03 -16.64 27.34
C GLY A 136 -6.89 -15.65 27.17
N LYS A 137 -6.10 -15.79 26.10
CA LYS A 137 -4.99 -14.89 25.84
C LYS A 137 -5.44 -13.50 25.40
N LEU A 138 -6.53 -13.39 24.63
CA LEU A 138 -7.13 -12.10 24.29
C LEU A 138 -7.60 -11.36 25.55
N ARG A 139 -8.21 -12.05 26.52
CA ARG A 139 -8.60 -11.43 27.79
C ARG A 139 -7.40 -10.91 28.57
N GLU A 140 -6.33 -11.69 28.64
CA GLU A 140 -5.06 -11.31 29.27
C GLU A 140 -4.45 -10.05 28.62
N VAL A 141 -4.34 -10.03 27.29
CA VAL A 141 -3.65 -8.94 26.56
C VAL A 141 -4.51 -7.68 26.45
N LEU A 142 -5.84 -7.81 26.33
CA LEU A 142 -6.73 -6.67 26.17
C LEU A 142 -7.15 -6.03 27.49
N GLY A 143 -6.83 -6.66 28.62
CA GLY A 143 -7.12 -6.10 29.94
C GLY A 143 -8.61 -5.92 30.18
N ASP A 144 -9.44 -6.83 29.65
CA ASP A 144 -10.85 -6.94 30.02
C ASP A 144 -10.88 -7.39 31.49
N GLY A 145 -10.75 -6.39 32.34
CA GLY A 145 -10.32 -6.52 33.71
C GLY A 145 -11.37 -7.18 34.57
N GLU A 146 -11.00 -8.32 35.14
CA GLU A 146 -11.18 -8.58 36.56
C GLU A 146 -9.92 -9.30 37.05
N GLY A 147 -9.03 -8.57 37.72
CA GLY A 147 -8.01 -9.21 38.55
C GLY A 147 -6.66 -9.52 37.90
N MET A 148 -6.05 -8.56 37.20
CA MET A 148 -4.59 -8.42 37.31
C MET A 148 -4.27 -7.68 38.62
N GLY A 149 -4.77 -8.27 39.72
CA GLY A 149 -4.27 -7.98 41.04
C GLY A 149 -2.81 -8.37 41.00
N MET A 150 -1.96 -7.35 41.03
CA MET A 150 -0.56 -7.49 41.33
C MET A 150 -0.40 -8.64 42.32
N ARG A 151 0.34 -9.67 41.91
CA ARG A 151 1.01 -10.56 42.84
C ARG A 151 1.70 -9.64 43.84
N LYS A 152 1.08 -9.47 45.00
CA LYS A 152 1.76 -9.03 46.21
C LYS A 152 2.81 -10.09 46.43
N ASP A 153 4.04 -9.77 46.05
CA ASP A 153 5.22 -10.38 46.61
C ASP A 153 5.18 -10.14 48.13
N ARG A 154 4.50 -11.07 48.81
CA ARG A 154 4.58 -11.39 50.23
C ARG A 154 5.20 -12.79 50.18
N GLY A 155 6.48 -13.02 50.41
CA GLY A 155 7.38 -12.45 51.38
C GLY A 155 8.09 -13.64 52.03
N LYS A 156 9.42 -13.66 52.02
CA LYS A 156 10.27 -14.52 52.86
C LYS A 156 11.60 -13.77 53.01
N MET A 157 11.68 -12.87 53.98
CA MET A 157 12.28 -13.06 55.32
C MET A 157 13.80 -13.28 55.31
N GLY A 158 14.50 -12.34 55.96
CA GLY A 158 15.86 -12.44 56.50
C GLY A 158 16.93 -12.34 55.41
N VAL A 159 17.90 -11.43 55.46
CA VAL A 159 18.87 -11.28 56.55
C VAL A 159 19.46 -9.87 56.49
N GLU A 160 19.66 -9.28 57.66
CA GLU A 160 20.40 -8.03 57.89
C GLU A 160 21.82 -8.14 57.35
N GLY A 161 22.19 -7.20 56.48
CA GLY A 161 23.54 -7.04 55.95
C GLY A 161 23.79 -5.57 55.70
N HIS A 162 24.33 -4.92 56.73
CA HIS A 162 24.88 -3.57 56.71
C HIS A 162 26.02 -3.53 55.69
N ILE A 163 25.88 -2.74 54.61
CA ILE A 163 26.97 -2.44 53.68
C ILE A 163 26.93 -0.94 53.41
N ASP A 164 27.98 -0.27 53.88
CA ASP A 164 28.34 1.10 53.54
C ASP A 164 28.48 1.27 52.03
N ILE A 165 27.75 2.24 51.47
CA ILE A 165 27.97 2.72 50.11
C ILE A 165 28.79 4.01 50.23
N SER A 166 30.09 3.84 50.06
CA SER A 166 31.02 4.93 49.76
C SER A 166 31.00 5.23 48.26
N ASP A 167 31.18 6.52 47.96
CA ASP A 167 31.48 7.12 46.66
C ASP A 167 32.61 6.41 45.90
N GLU A 168 32.45 6.29 44.57
CA GLU A 168 33.46 6.18 43.48
C GLU A 168 32.73 5.57 42.27
N GLU A 169 32.92 5.92 41.01
CA GLU A 169 33.74 6.91 40.32
C GLU A 169 33.12 7.04 38.91
N ALA A 170 33.37 8.16 38.25
CA ALA A 170 32.95 8.42 36.88
C ALA A 170 33.79 7.66 35.85
N ALA A 171 33.26 7.65 34.62
CA ALA A 171 33.91 7.37 33.33
C ALA A 171 33.78 5.94 32.76
N SER A 172 33.04 5.85 31.66
CA SER A 172 33.60 5.24 30.45
C SER A 172 32.91 5.81 29.21
N GLU A 173 33.68 6.58 28.46
CA GLU A 173 33.47 6.93 27.06
C GLU A 173 33.56 5.64 26.23
N ASP A 174 32.60 5.41 25.34
CA ASP A 174 32.65 4.33 24.34
C ASP A 174 32.49 4.96 22.96
N GLU A 175 33.64 5.21 22.33
CA GLU A 175 33.75 5.72 20.97
C GLU A 175 33.61 4.57 19.97
N GLY A 176 32.44 4.48 19.34
CA GLY A 176 32.18 3.60 18.21
C GLY A 176 32.67 4.20 16.89
N GLU A 177 33.94 3.98 16.59
CA GLU A 177 34.62 4.21 15.32
C GLU A 177 34.04 3.24 14.25
N TYR A 178 33.28 3.76 13.29
CA TYR A 178 32.84 2.99 12.11
C TYR A 178 33.62 3.43 10.88
N ALA A 179 34.46 2.50 10.44
CA ALA A 179 35.35 2.59 9.30
C ALA A 179 34.64 2.97 8.00
N ASP A 180 35.29 3.88 7.28
CA ASP A 180 35.18 4.08 5.83
C ASP A 180 35.30 2.74 5.11
N GLY A 181 34.32 2.46 4.27
CA GLY A 181 34.33 1.38 3.29
C GLY A 181 34.13 1.98 1.91
N ASP A 182 35.21 2.51 1.35
CA ASP A 182 35.35 2.75 -0.08
C ASP A 182 35.22 1.41 -0.81
N ASP A 183 34.22 1.27 -1.66
CA ASP A 183 34.22 0.22 -2.69
C ASP A 183 33.70 0.82 -4.00
N GLU A 184 34.64 1.43 -4.70
CA GLU A 184 34.50 1.81 -6.09
C GLU A 184 34.60 0.56 -6.96
N HIS A 185 33.49 0.15 -7.58
CA HIS A 185 33.56 -0.73 -8.73
C HIS A 185 32.72 -0.18 -9.88
N SER A 186 33.38 0.64 -10.70
CA SER A 186 33.00 0.86 -12.09
C SER A 186 33.02 -0.48 -12.84
N THR A 187 31.93 -0.78 -13.54
CA THR A 187 31.96 -1.66 -14.70
C THR A 187 31.18 -0.96 -15.81
N ASP A 188 31.94 -0.54 -16.81
CA ASP A 188 31.48 -0.11 -18.11
C ASP A 188 30.98 -1.34 -18.86
N GLU A 189 29.70 -1.37 -19.25
CA GLU A 189 29.25 -2.25 -20.33
C GLU A 189 28.45 -1.45 -21.34
N ASP A 190 29.16 -1.13 -22.43
CA ASP A 190 28.63 -0.71 -23.70
C ASP A 190 27.77 -1.82 -24.30
N GLY A 191 26.48 -1.56 -24.46
CA GLY A 191 25.50 -2.45 -25.09
C GLY A 191 24.78 -1.75 -26.24
N ASP A 192 25.50 -1.51 -27.32
CA ASP A 192 24.97 -1.21 -28.65
C ASP A 192 24.11 -2.38 -29.14
N GLY A 193 22.85 -2.09 -29.42
CA GLY A 193 21.85 -3.05 -29.86
C GLY A 193 20.82 -2.36 -30.74
N GLY A 194 21.28 -1.80 -31.85
CA GLY A 194 20.44 -1.46 -32.98
C GLY A 194 19.62 -2.68 -33.42
N PHE A 195 18.30 -2.53 -33.44
CA PHE A 195 17.42 -3.43 -34.15
C PHE A 195 16.52 -2.63 -35.05
N ASP A 196 16.60 -3.00 -36.32
CA ASP A 196 16.12 -2.26 -37.46
C ASP A 196 14.60 -2.26 -37.52
N GLU A 197 14.05 -1.06 -37.73
CA GLU A 197 12.72 -0.86 -38.27
C GLU A 197 12.67 -1.48 -39.66
N GLU A 198 11.81 -2.46 -39.91
CA GLU A 198 11.24 -2.59 -41.24
C GLU A 198 9.90 -3.35 -41.30
N MET A 199 8.93 -2.66 -41.90
CA MET A 199 7.83 -3.14 -42.75
C MET A 199 6.49 -3.58 -42.12
N SER A 200 5.49 -2.77 -42.49
CA SER A 200 4.22 -3.20 -43.10
C SER A 200 3.25 -4.02 -42.25
N THR A 201 2.09 -3.40 -41.97
CA THR A 201 0.82 -3.95 -42.47
C THR A 201 -0.30 -2.90 -42.40
N THR A 202 -0.58 -2.29 -43.54
CA THR A 202 -1.85 -1.60 -43.83
C THR A 202 -2.84 -2.65 -44.30
N LEU A 203 -3.90 -2.91 -43.54
CA LEU A 203 -5.08 -3.63 -44.03
C LEU A 203 -6.35 -2.95 -43.50
N THR A 204 -6.85 -2.02 -44.28
CA THR A 204 -8.27 -1.63 -44.37
C THR A 204 -9.12 -2.79 -44.86
N PRO A 205 -10.24 -3.12 -44.18
CA PRO A 205 -11.35 -3.78 -44.84
C PRO A 205 -12.39 -2.75 -45.28
N SER A 206 -12.62 -2.74 -46.59
CA SER A 206 -13.66 -2.00 -47.28
C SER A 206 -15.06 -2.35 -46.78
N ASN A 207 -15.80 -1.28 -46.54
CA ASN A 207 -17.24 -1.24 -46.40
C ASN A 207 -17.88 -1.78 -47.69
N THR A 208 -18.62 -2.88 -47.61
CA THR A 208 -19.38 -3.41 -48.76
C THR A 208 -20.85 -3.50 -48.39
N HIS A 209 -21.65 -2.68 -49.07
CA HIS A 209 -23.10 -2.73 -49.09
C HIS A 209 -23.60 -4.13 -49.45
N THR A 210 -24.59 -4.63 -48.71
CA THR A 210 -25.53 -5.63 -49.24
C THR A 210 -26.91 -5.39 -48.60
N HIS A 211 -27.83 -4.86 -49.40
CA HIS A 211 -29.26 -4.84 -49.10
C HIS A 211 -29.85 -6.25 -49.25
N PRO A 212 -30.76 -6.66 -48.35
CA PRO A 212 -31.79 -7.65 -48.66
C PRO A 212 -33.20 -7.02 -48.68
N PRO A 213 -34.18 -7.71 -49.30
CA PRO A 213 -35.42 -7.11 -49.77
C PRO A 213 -36.49 -6.98 -48.69
N SER A 214 -37.41 -6.06 -48.97
CA SER A 214 -38.65 -5.83 -48.24
C SER A 214 -39.46 -7.10 -48.03
N SER A 215 -39.92 -7.30 -46.79
CA SER A 215 -41.07 -8.14 -46.49
C SER A 215 -41.95 -7.44 -45.46
N ASN A 216 -43.18 -7.19 -45.90
CA ASN A 216 -44.31 -6.68 -45.13
C ASN A 216 -44.51 -7.47 -43.84
N THR A 217 -44.62 -6.78 -42.71
CA THR A 217 -45.37 -7.27 -41.54
C THR A 217 -45.79 -6.10 -40.64
N ASN A 218 -47.00 -6.25 -40.11
CA ASN A 218 -47.85 -5.28 -39.40
C ASN A 218 -47.17 -4.31 -38.40
N PRO A 219 -47.75 -3.11 -38.19
CA PRO A 219 -47.20 -2.12 -37.27
C PRO A 219 -47.30 -2.61 -35.81
N PRO A 220 -46.19 -2.63 -35.05
CA PRO A 220 -46.22 -2.83 -33.60
C PRO A 220 -46.79 -1.60 -32.88
N PRO A 221 -47.33 -1.77 -31.66
CA PRO A 221 -47.90 -0.68 -30.88
C PRO A 221 -46.86 0.42 -30.64
N LYS A 222 -47.28 1.68 -30.80
CA LYS A 222 -46.46 2.88 -30.63
C LYS A 222 -45.72 2.86 -29.29
N THR A 223 -44.41 2.65 -29.34
CA THR A 223 -43.51 2.88 -28.21
C THR A 223 -43.65 4.35 -27.79
N PRO A 224 -43.91 4.66 -26.51
CA PRO A 224 -43.94 6.04 -26.04
C PRO A 224 -42.57 6.68 -26.32
N ALA A 225 -42.60 7.90 -26.87
CA ALA A 225 -41.40 8.67 -27.16
C ALA A 225 -40.50 8.73 -25.90
N PRO A 226 -39.18 8.50 -26.03
CA PRO A 226 -38.28 8.61 -24.89
C PRO A 226 -38.41 10.02 -24.32
N ILE A 227 -38.79 10.08 -23.03
CA ILE A 227 -38.80 11.30 -22.25
C ILE A 227 -37.43 11.92 -22.42
N SER A 228 -37.39 13.10 -23.03
CA SER A 228 -36.16 13.89 -23.23
C SER A 228 -35.65 14.26 -21.83
N THR A 229 -34.79 13.42 -21.28
CA THR A 229 -34.04 13.71 -20.05
C THR A 229 -33.22 14.95 -20.33
N ALA A 230 -33.55 16.04 -19.64
CA ALA A 230 -32.81 17.29 -19.69
C ALA A 230 -31.30 16.99 -19.56
N PRO A 231 -30.45 17.60 -20.39
CA PRO A 231 -29.01 17.36 -20.34
C PRO A 231 -28.51 17.73 -18.95
N ASN A 232 -27.92 16.75 -18.25
CA ASN A 232 -27.26 17.00 -16.97
C ASN A 232 -26.28 18.17 -17.15
N PRO A 233 -26.30 19.19 -16.29
CA PRO A 233 -25.39 20.31 -16.40
C PRO A 233 -23.95 19.78 -16.38
N ALA A 234 -23.14 20.25 -17.33
CA ALA A 234 -21.74 19.86 -17.42
C ALA A 234 -21.04 20.09 -16.06
N PRO A 235 -20.20 19.16 -15.61
CA PRO A 235 -19.58 19.27 -14.29
C PRO A 235 -18.76 20.56 -14.18
N THR A 236 -18.97 21.28 -13.08
CA THR A 236 -18.19 22.49 -12.79
C THR A 236 -16.75 22.13 -12.43
N LEU A 237 -15.81 23.04 -12.68
CA LEU A 237 -14.41 22.86 -12.28
C LEU A 237 -14.27 22.52 -10.79
N GLN A 238 -15.14 23.07 -9.94
CA GLN A 238 -15.16 22.78 -8.51
C GLN A 238 -15.60 21.33 -8.20
N GLN A 239 -16.51 20.76 -8.98
CA GLN A 239 -16.88 19.35 -8.85
C GLN A 239 -15.70 18.45 -9.21
N HIS A 240 -14.93 18.77 -10.26
CA HIS A 240 -13.72 18.04 -10.59
C HIS A 240 -12.67 18.11 -9.48
N ARG A 241 -12.41 19.31 -8.94
CA ARG A 241 -11.52 19.50 -7.78
C ARG A 241 -11.94 18.65 -6.57
N ASN A 242 -13.22 18.67 -6.23
CA ASN A 242 -13.77 17.86 -5.14
C ASN A 242 -13.63 16.36 -5.42
N SER A 243 -13.92 15.94 -6.66
CA SER A 243 -13.81 14.55 -7.10
C SER A 243 -12.38 14.03 -6.98
N VAL A 244 -11.37 14.82 -7.37
CA VAL A 244 -9.95 14.43 -7.24
C VAL A 244 -9.60 14.14 -5.79
N ILE A 245 -9.95 15.02 -4.85
CA ILE A 245 -9.68 14.82 -3.41
C ILE A 245 -10.45 13.61 -2.86
N GLN A 246 -11.68 13.39 -3.33
CA GLN A 246 -12.50 12.26 -2.91
C GLN A 246 -12.00 10.92 -3.47
N SER A 247 -11.41 10.92 -4.67
CA SER A 247 -10.90 9.72 -5.34
C SER A 247 -9.65 9.12 -4.70
N ILE A 248 -8.90 9.89 -3.92
CA ILE A 248 -7.71 9.38 -3.21
C ILE A 248 -8.17 8.33 -2.20
N SER A 249 -7.46 7.20 -2.08
CA SER A 249 -7.82 6.15 -1.12
C SER A 249 -7.81 6.65 0.34
N ARG A 250 -8.72 6.10 1.17
CA ARG A 250 -8.73 6.33 2.63
C ARG A 250 -7.48 5.78 3.31
N SER A 251 -6.80 4.80 2.72
CA SER A 251 -5.52 4.28 3.20
C SER A 251 -4.39 5.31 3.12
N HIS A 252 -4.45 6.24 2.16
CA HIS A 252 -3.43 7.27 1.98
C HIS A 252 -3.71 8.51 2.83
N ILE A 253 -4.97 8.96 2.87
CA ILE A 253 -5.38 10.14 3.63
C ILE A 253 -6.76 9.99 4.29
N GLY A 254 -6.82 10.33 5.58
CA GLY A 254 -8.05 10.39 6.36
C GLY A 254 -8.92 11.60 6.03
N ARG A 255 -10.11 11.66 6.61
CA ARG A 255 -11.09 12.75 6.38
C ARG A 255 -10.51 14.13 6.72
N GLY A 256 -9.86 14.27 7.88
CA GLY A 256 -9.26 15.56 8.29
C GLY A 256 -8.17 16.06 7.33
N THR A 257 -7.30 15.16 6.86
CA THR A 257 -6.26 15.48 5.88
C THR A 257 -6.84 15.92 4.53
N ARG A 258 -7.96 15.32 4.08
CA ARG A 258 -8.63 15.74 2.85
C ARG A 258 -9.16 17.17 2.93
N VAL A 259 -9.78 17.54 4.06
CA VAL A 259 -10.29 18.90 4.28
C VAL A 259 -9.12 19.89 4.26
N ARG A 260 -8.03 19.59 4.99
CA ARG A 260 -6.82 20.42 4.99
C ARG A 260 -6.21 20.54 3.60
N LEU A 261 -6.12 19.44 2.85
CA LEU A 261 -5.53 19.42 1.52
C LEU A 261 -6.35 20.28 0.54
N LYS A 262 -7.68 20.13 0.56
CA LYS A 262 -8.58 20.96 -0.23
C LYS A 262 -8.39 22.45 0.11
N ASN A 263 -8.41 22.81 1.38
CA ASN A 263 -8.24 24.19 1.82
C ASN A 263 -6.87 24.76 1.43
N ALA A 264 -5.81 23.96 1.51
CA ALA A 264 -4.47 24.37 1.11
C ALA A 264 -4.40 24.65 -0.41
N LEU A 265 -4.99 23.78 -1.24
CA LEU A 265 -5.03 23.96 -2.69
C LEU A 265 -5.94 25.12 -3.12
N ASP A 266 -7.10 25.28 -2.48
CA ASP A 266 -8.00 26.41 -2.74
C ASP A 266 -7.33 27.76 -2.39
N LYS A 267 -6.52 27.80 -1.31
CA LYS A 267 -5.84 29.02 -0.87
C LYS A 267 -4.57 29.31 -1.67
N ARG A 268 -3.73 28.30 -1.91
CA ARG A 268 -2.37 28.51 -2.41
C ARG A 268 -2.18 28.14 -3.88
N GLY A 269 -3.17 27.49 -4.49
CA GLY A 269 -3.19 27.18 -5.91
C GLY A 269 -3.36 25.69 -6.18
N TRP A 270 -4.15 25.41 -7.21
CA TRP A 270 -4.33 24.08 -7.76
C TRP A 270 -3.32 23.80 -8.90
N PRO A 271 -3.02 22.53 -9.23
CA PRO A 271 -2.27 22.20 -10.44
C PRO A 271 -2.90 22.84 -11.67
N LYS A 272 -2.10 23.16 -12.69
CA LYS A 272 -2.49 23.95 -13.87
C LYS A 272 -3.79 23.44 -14.51
N ARG A 273 -3.96 22.12 -14.63
CA ARG A 273 -5.19 21.51 -15.20
C ARG A 273 -6.47 21.85 -14.46
N PHE A 274 -6.38 22.13 -13.16
CA PHE A 274 -7.54 22.44 -12.33
C PHE A 274 -7.74 23.95 -12.13
N THR A 275 -7.03 24.80 -12.89
CA THR A 275 -7.18 26.27 -12.80
C THR A 275 -8.30 26.81 -13.68
N SER A 276 -8.63 26.15 -14.79
CA SER A 276 -9.72 26.52 -15.71
C SER A 276 -10.28 25.29 -16.42
N LEU A 277 -11.51 25.38 -16.95
CA LEU A 277 -12.08 24.30 -17.78
C LEU A 277 -11.27 24.05 -19.05
N ALA A 278 -10.73 25.11 -19.67
CA ALA A 278 -9.86 24.97 -20.84
C ALA A 278 -8.60 24.15 -20.52
N ASN A 279 -7.94 24.42 -19.38
CA ASN A 279 -6.78 23.66 -18.93
C ASN A 279 -7.13 22.23 -18.53
N PHE A 280 -8.35 21.99 -18.02
CA PHE A 280 -8.83 20.66 -17.67
C PHE A 280 -9.00 19.78 -18.91
N HIS A 281 -9.50 20.34 -20.01
CA HIS A 281 -9.67 19.65 -21.29
C HIS A 281 -8.41 19.66 -22.17
N ALA A 282 -7.34 20.33 -21.75
CA ALA A 282 -6.08 20.35 -22.49
C ALA A 282 -5.43 18.95 -22.54
N PRO A 283 -4.67 18.64 -23.60
CA PRO A 283 -3.97 17.36 -23.71
C PRO A 283 -3.07 17.05 -22.48
N PRO A 284 -2.88 15.76 -22.13
CA PRO A 284 -1.86 15.32 -21.18
C PRO A 284 -0.49 15.94 -21.44
N ALA A 285 0.24 16.26 -20.36
CA ALA A 285 1.60 16.74 -20.48
C ALA A 285 2.46 15.68 -21.16
N ARG A 286 3.34 16.09 -22.07
CA ARG A 286 4.23 15.17 -22.79
C ARG A 286 5.40 14.78 -21.90
N LYS A 287 5.99 13.61 -22.16
CA LYS A 287 7.24 13.18 -21.52
C LYS A 287 8.32 14.24 -21.80
N GLY A 288 9.01 14.70 -20.76
CA GLY A 288 10.06 15.72 -20.86
C GLY A 288 9.56 17.18 -20.91
N GLU A 289 8.26 17.44 -20.95
CA GLU A 289 7.73 18.81 -20.93
C GLU A 289 8.13 19.54 -19.64
N ALA A 290 8.44 20.84 -19.70
CA ALA A 290 8.77 21.62 -18.51
C ALA A 290 7.61 21.64 -17.49
N TRP A 291 7.92 21.70 -16.20
CA TRP A 291 6.89 21.81 -15.17
C TRP A 291 6.32 23.21 -15.11
N ALA A 292 4.99 23.32 -15.15
CA ALA A 292 4.32 24.59 -14.93
C ALA A 292 4.58 25.08 -13.49
N ALA A 293 4.67 26.40 -13.30
CA ALA A 293 4.90 26.97 -11.97
C ALA A 293 3.78 26.61 -10.98
N GLU A 294 2.55 26.53 -11.47
CA GLU A 294 1.37 26.12 -10.71
C GLU A 294 1.47 24.66 -10.25
N ASP A 295 1.99 23.76 -11.11
CA ASP A 295 2.16 22.35 -10.78
C ASP A 295 3.25 22.16 -9.72
N SER A 296 4.38 22.86 -9.87
CA SER A 296 5.46 22.88 -8.88
C SER A 296 4.96 23.35 -7.51
N ARG A 297 4.24 24.47 -7.49
CA ARG A 297 3.67 25.05 -6.27
C ARG A 297 2.65 24.11 -5.63
N ALA A 298 1.74 23.54 -6.42
CA ALA A 298 0.75 22.59 -5.92
C ALA A 298 1.42 21.32 -5.35
N LEU A 299 2.47 20.80 -6.00
CA LEU A 299 3.21 19.63 -5.51
C LEU A 299 3.81 19.87 -4.13
N LEU A 300 4.42 21.05 -3.90
CA LEU A 300 4.93 21.43 -2.57
C LEU A 300 3.84 21.35 -1.50
N TYR A 301 2.67 21.93 -1.75
CA TYR A 301 1.60 21.96 -0.75
C TYR A 301 0.91 20.60 -0.56
N ILE A 302 0.77 19.80 -1.61
CA ILE A 302 0.28 18.44 -1.46
C ILE A 302 1.23 17.63 -0.58
N ARG A 303 2.55 17.78 -0.77
CA ARG A 303 3.55 17.09 0.05
C ARG A 303 3.60 17.60 1.49
N GLU A 304 3.48 18.90 1.70
CA GLU A 304 3.39 19.52 3.04
C GLU A 304 2.19 18.99 3.83
N VAL A 305 1.01 18.91 3.20
CA VAL A 305 -0.24 18.57 3.91
C VAL A 305 -0.51 17.07 3.94
N ALA A 306 -0.14 16.35 2.90
CA ALA A 306 -0.52 14.97 2.64
C ALA A 306 0.67 14.12 2.16
N PHE A 307 1.79 14.17 2.89
CA PHE A 307 3.04 13.48 2.56
C PHE A 307 2.88 11.98 2.28
N LYS A 308 1.88 11.33 2.90
CA LYS A 308 1.59 9.89 2.76
C LYS A 308 1.02 9.47 1.39
N ILE A 309 0.65 10.42 0.52
CA ILE A 309 0.15 10.07 -0.81
C ILE A 309 1.33 9.55 -1.66
N PRO A 310 1.25 8.32 -2.21
CA PRO A 310 2.29 7.80 -3.09
C PRO A 310 2.48 8.65 -4.35
N HIS A 311 3.71 8.69 -4.89
CA HIS A 311 4.02 9.46 -6.11
C HIS A 311 3.20 9.02 -7.33
N CYS A 312 2.90 7.72 -7.45
CA CYS A 312 2.03 7.19 -8.50
C CYS A 312 0.62 7.78 -8.44
N VAL A 313 0.05 7.90 -7.23
CA VAL A 313 -1.28 8.51 -7.02
C VAL A 313 -1.24 10.01 -7.32
N LEU A 314 -0.15 10.71 -7.00
CA LEU A 314 0.00 12.11 -7.37
C LEU A 314 0.06 12.30 -8.90
N ALA A 315 0.84 11.48 -9.59
CA ALA A 315 0.92 11.47 -11.05
C ALA A 315 -0.46 11.24 -11.68
N GLU A 316 -1.17 10.22 -11.22
CA GLU A 316 -2.47 9.82 -11.76
C GLU A 316 -3.59 10.82 -11.45
N LYS A 317 -3.63 11.37 -10.22
CA LYS A 317 -4.78 12.18 -9.78
C LYS A 317 -4.59 13.69 -9.94
N PHE A 318 -3.36 14.18 -9.84
CA PHE A 318 -3.07 15.62 -9.86
C PHE A 318 -2.26 16.07 -11.09
N PHE A 319 -1.37 15.22 -11.61
CA PHE A 319 -0.40 15.61 -12.64
C PHE A 319 -0.50 14.75 -13.90
N TRP A 320 -1.68 14.71 -14.53
CA TRP A 320 -1.96 13.87 -15.70
C TRP A 320 -0.94 14.02 -16.84
N GLY A 321 -0.50 12.88 -17.38
CA GLY A 321 0.57 12.78 -18.37
C GLY A 321 1.98 12.74 -17.77
N ARG A 322 2.16 13.05 -16.47
CA ARG A 322 3.44 12.82 -15.78
C ARG A 322 3.54 11.38 -15.30
N SER A 323 4.74 10.81 -15.38
CA SER A 323 5.04 9.52 -14.75
C SER A 323 5.32 9.68 -13.26
N GLU A 324 5.21 8.59 -12.51
CA GLU A 324 5.63 8.57 -11.10
C GLU A 324 7.07 9.06 -10.92
N GLY A 325 8.00 8.56 -11.75
CA GLY A 325 9.41 8.96 -11.71
C GLY A 325 9.60 10.46 -11.95
N ALA A 326 8.82 11.06 -12.85
CA ALA A 326 8.87 12.50 -13.10
C ALA A 326 8.38 13.30 -11.88
N VAL A 327 7.28 12.89 -11.22
CA VAL A 327 6.80 13.55 -9.99
C VAL A 327 7.82 13.42 -8.87
N ARG A 328 8.43 12.23 -8.72
CA ARG A 328 9.44 11.95 -7.69
C ARG A 328 10.70 12.78 -7.89
N SER A 329 11.26 12.76 -9.11
CA SER A 329 12.44 13.55 -9.46
C SER A 329 12.20 15.05 -9.29
N HIS A 330 11.04 15.55 -9.72
CA HIS A 330 10.70 16.97 -9.57
C HIS A 330 10.57 17.38 -8.10
N TRP A 331 9.93 16.54 -7.27
CA TRP A 331 9.88 16.78 -5.83
C TRP A 331 11.28 16.87 -5.20
N SER A 332 12.17 15.93 -5.52
CA SER A 332 13.55 15.96 -5.04
C SER A 332 14.28 17.25 -5.45
N ASN A 333 14.08 17.71 -6.69
CA ASN A 333 14.69 18.95 -7.19
C ASN A 333 14.15 20.19 -6.46
N LEU A 334 12.84 20.26 -6.18
CA LEU A 334 12.24 21.37 -5.43
C LEU A 334 12.82 21.45 -4.02
N VAL A 335 12.92 20.33 -3.31
CA VAL A 335 13.48 20.27 -1.95
C VAL A 335 14.98 20.62 -1.94
N ALA A 336 15.73 20.19 -2.96
CA ALA A 336 17.14 20.55 -3.10
C ALA A 336 17.34 22.05 -3.38
N GLY A 337 16.45 22.65 -4.19
CA GLY A 337 16.46 24.09 -4.49
C GLY A 337 16.26 24.94 -3.24
N GLU A 338 15.29 24.59 -2.37
CA GLU A 338 15.03 25.31 -1.12
C GLU A 338 16.22 25.31 -0.15
N LYS A 339 17.06 24.27 -0.17
CA LYS A 339 18.27 24.21 0.65
C LYS A 339 19.35 25.17 0.16
N LYS A 340 19.51 25.32 -1.16
CA LYS A 340 20.52 26.22 -1.76
C LYS A 340 20.19 27.70 -1.49
N GLU A 341 18.92 28.08 -1.59
CA GLU A 341 18.51 29.46 -1.29
C GLU A 341 18.71 29.83 0.18
N LYS A 342 18.46 28.90 1.11
CA LYS A 342 18.69 29.13 2.55
C LYS A 342 20.17 29.13 2.94
N GLY A 343 21.00 28.34 2.26
CA GLY A 343 22.44 28.25 2.54
C GLY A 343 23.25 29.45 2.07
N ASN A 344 22.79 30.19 1.06
CA ASN A 344 23.55 31.31 0.48
C ASN A 344 23.26 32.67 1.12
N GLY A 345 22.38 32.73 2.13
CA GLY A 345 22.01 33.96 2.83
C GLY A 345 22.79 34.25 4.12
N GLY A 346 23.82 33.44 4.43
CA GLY A 346 24.47 33.42 5.75
C GLY A 346 25.88 33.99 5.87
N ILE A 347 26.47 34.55 4.81
CA ILE A 347 27.81 35.18 4.89
C ILE A 347 27.70 36.58 4.32
N GLY A 348 27.29 37.50 5.18
CA GLY A 348 27.24 38.93 4.95
C GLY A 348 27.53 39.69 6.24
N ASP A 349 28.57 39.29 6.96
CA ASP A 349 29.37 40.19 7.80
C ASP A 349 30.34 40.88 6.81
N GLY A 350 30.47 42.21 6.77
CA GLY A 350 30.66 43.13 7.89
C GLY A 350 32.01 43.79 7.66
#